data_AF-A0A356E8K8-F1
#
_entry.id   AF-A0A356E8K8-F1
#
_cell.length_a   1.000
_cell.length_b   1.000
_cell.length_c   1.000
_cell.angle_alpha   90.00
_cell.angle_beta   90.00
_cell.angle_gamma   90.00
#
_symmetry.space_group_name_H-M   'P 1'
#
loop_
_entity.id
_entity.type
_entity.pdbx_description
1 polymer ?
#
loop_
_entity_poly.entity_id
_entity_poly.type
_entity_poly.pdbx_seq_one_letter_code
_entity_poly.pdbx_strand_id
1 'polypeptide(L)' 'SFIQRRLKVGFNRAANIMDQLEEQGIVSEMRNGKRELLARSNDYN' A
#
# COMPACT_ATOMS: atom_id res chain seq x y z
N SER A 1 6.82 -10.24 -0.62
CA SER A 1 6.32 -8.96 -1.15
C SER A 1 7.17 -7.77 -0.70
N PHE A 2 7.16 -6.65 -1.44
CA PHE A 2 8.00 -5.46 -1.18
C PHE A 2 7.77 -4.86 0.21
N ILE A 3 6.51 -4.62 0.59
CA ILE A 3 6.13 -4.07 1.90
C ILE A 3 6.59 -4.96 3.06
N GLN A 4 6.41 -6.28 2.94
CA GLN A 4 6.88 -7.24 3.96
C GLN A 4 8.38 -7.10 4.25
N ARG A 5 9.21 -6.99 3.19
CA ARG A 5 10.67 -6.85 3.35
C ARG A 5 11.06 -5.46 3.84
N ARG A 6 10.45 -4.42 3.29
CA ARG A 6 10.79 -3.02 3.61
C ARG A 6 10.42 -2.65 5.04
N LEU A 7 9.29 -3.15 5.54
CA LEU A 7 8.78 -2.88 6.88
C LEU A 7 9.04 -4.02 7.87
N LYS A 8 9.62 -5.14 7.43
CA LYS A 8 9.88 -6.35 8.24
C LYS A 8 8.61 -6.88 8.92
N VAL A 9 7.54 -7.03 8.14
CA VAL A 9 6.22 -7.47 8.63
C VAL A 9 5.76 -8.77 7.96
N GLY A 10 4.96 -9.56 8.68
CA GLY A 10 4.31 -10.76 8.14
C GLY A 10 3.18 -10.43 7.14
N PHE A 11 2.63 -11.47 6.50
CA PHE A 11 1.60 -11.34 5.47
C PHE A 11 0.35 -10.60 5.94
N ASN A 12 -0.27 -11.02 7.05
CA ASN A 12 -1.50 -10.40 7.55
C ASN A 12 -1.32 -8.90 7.84
N ARG A 13 -0.19 -8.52 8.45
CA ARG A 13 0.12 -7.11 8.71
C ARG A 13 0.36 -6.33 7.41
N ALA A 14 1.03 -6.92 6.42
CA ALA A 14 1.23 -6.27 5.13
C ALA A 14 -0.09 -6.08 4.36
N ALA A 15 -1.03 -7.05 4.45
CA ALA A 15 -2.36 -6.94 3.86
C ALA A 15 -3.15 -5.79 4.51
N ASN A 16 -3.23 -5.77 5.84
CA ASN A 16 -3.92 -4.69 6.55
C ASN A 16 -3.36 -3.29 6.24
N ILE A 17 -2.03 -3.17 6.10
CA ILE A 17 -1.40 -1.91 5.68
C ILE A 17 -1.88 -1.53 4.27
N MET A 18 -1.87 -2.48 3.33
CA MET A 18 -2.32 -2.21 1.96
C MET A 18 -3.80 -1.83 1.89
N ASP A 19 -4.65 -2.44 2.71
CA ASP A 19 -6.08 -2.11 2.76
C ASP A 19 -6.31 -0.71 3.34
N GLN A 20 -5.57 -0.33 4.39
CA GLN A 20 -5.62 1.04 4.93
C GLN A 20 -5.13 2.08 3.92
N LEU A 21 -4.06 1.79 3.18
CA LEU A 21 -3.56 2.68 2.12
C LEU A 21 -4.60 2.84 1.00
N GLU A 22 -5.36 1.79 0.69
CA GLU A 22 -6.42 1.85 -0.33
C GLU A 22 -7.62 2.65 0.17
N GLU A 23 -8.06 2.41 1.41
CA GLU A 23 -9.14 3.16 2.08
C GLU A 23 -8.83 4.67 2.17
N GLN A 24 -7.57 5.01 2.44
CA GLN A 24 -7.11 6.40 2.47
C GLN A 24 -6.89 7.01 1.07
N GLY A 25 -7.12 6.25 0.00
CA GLY A 25 -6.93 6.71 -1.38
C GLY A 25 -5.47 6.96 -1.74
N ILE A 26 -4.52 6.31 -1.05
CA ILE A 26 -3.08 6.43 -1.26
C ILE A 26 -2.60 5.49 -2.35
N VAL A 27 -3.19 4.29 -2.41
CA VAL A 27 -3.00 3.31 -3.47
C VAL A 27 -4.31 2.99 -4.14
N SER A 28 -4.27 2.60 -5.41
CA SER A 28 -5.45 2.13 -6.14
C SER A 28 -5.82 0.71 -5.74
N GLU A 29 -7.06 0.33 -6.06
CA GLU A 29 -7.52 -1.04 -5.99
C GLU A 29 -6.60 -1.99 -6.76
N MET A 30 -6.52 -3.23 -6.29
CA MET A 30 -5.70 -4.24 -6.96
C MET A 30 -6.28 -4.62 -8.33
N ARG A 31 -5.52 -4.34 -9.39
CA ARG A 31 -5.85 -4.73 -10.76
C ARG A 31 -4.72 -5.57 -11.35
N ASN A 32 -5.04 -6.76 -11.84
CA ASN A 32 -4.08 -7.69 -12.44
C ASN A 32 -2.85 -7.96 -11.54
N GLY A 33 -3.07 -8.08 -10.22
CA GLY A 33 -2.01 -8.31 -9.23
C GLY A 33 -1.08 -7.12 -8.97
N LYS A 34 -1.44 -5.92 -9.43
CA LYS A 34 -0.70 -4.67 -9.22
C LYS A 34 -1.62 -3.62 -8.58
N ARG A 35 -1.01 -2.71 -7.83
CA ARG A 35 -1.63 -1.48 -7.31
C ARG A 35 -0.78 -0.30 -7.74
N GLU A 36 -1.41 0.82 -8.02
CA GLU A 36 -0.75 2.07 -8.43
C GLU A 36 -0.77 3.06 -7.26
N LEU A 37 0.22 3.94 -7.19
CA LEU A 37 0.26 5.00 -6.17
C LEU A 37 -0.62 6.15 -6.65
N LEU A 38 -1.59 6.57 -5.84
CA LEU A 38 -2.49 7.68 -6.12
C LEU A 38 -2.04 8.98 -5.45
N ALA A 39 -1.40 8.88 -4.28
CA ALA A 39 -0.95 10.06 -3.56
C ALA A 39 0.25 10.72 -4.26
N ARG A 40 0.31 12.06 -4.23
CA ARG A 40 1.45 12.81 -4.77
C ARG A 40 2.46 13.01 -3.66
N SER A 41 3.76 13.04 -4.01
CA SER A 41 4.83 13.25 -3.02
C SER A 41 4.68 14.54 -2.21
N ASN A 42 3.92 15.53 -2.70
CA ASN A 42 3.66 16.77 -1.99
C ASN A 42 2.58 16.66 -0.89
N ASP A 43 1.77 15.59 -0.90
CA ASP A 43 0.63 15.42 0.02
C ASP A 43 1.05 14.97 1.45
N TYR A 44 2.33 14.64 1.67
CA TYR A 44 2.88 14.17 2.96
C TYR A 44 4.03 15.03 3.51
N ASN A 45 4.01 16.35 3.26
CA ASN A 45 4.94 17.28 3.93
C ASN A 45 4.55 17.55 5.38
#